data_AF-A0A2A5S5S0-F1
#
_entry.id   AF-A0A2A5S5S0-F1
#
_cell.length_a   1.000
_cell.length_b   1.000
_cell.length_c   1.000
_cell.angle_alpha   90.00
_cell.angle_beta   90.00
_cell.angle_gamma   90.00
#
_symmetry.space_group_name_H-M   'P 1'
#
loop_
_entity.id
_entity.type
_entity.pdbx_description
1 polymer ?
#
loop_
_entity_poly.entity_id
_entity_poly.type
_entity_poly.pdbx_seq_one_letter_code
_entity_poly.pdbx_strand_id
1 'polypeptide(L)' 'MPLSSLVLDYEKLDKSQPYFVICHAGVRSANACEFLSQEGYDVTNVMGGMSAWEGDVV' A
#
# COMPACT_ATOMS: atom_id res chain seq x y z
N MET A 1 0.05 6.15 -6.02
CA MET A 1 -1.26 5.83 -6.65
C MET A 1 -2.35 5.89 -5.58
N PRO A 2 -3.55 6.47 -5.84
CA PRO A 2 -4.67 6.43 -4.90
C PRO A 2 -5.22 5.01 -4.69
N LEU A 3 -5.52 4.63 -3.45
CA LEU A 3 -6.08 3.30 -3.16
C LEU A 3 -7.46 3.06 -3.79
N SER A 4 -8.22 4.12 -4.05
CA SER A 4 -9.55 4.02 -4.67
C SER A 4 -9.51 3.59 -6.14
N SER A 5 -8.41 3.87 -6.86
CA SER A 5 -8.24 3.47 -8.26
C SER A 5 -7.31 2.28 -8.42
N LEU A 6 -6.73 1.77 -7.32
CA LEU A 6 -5.74 0.69 -7.35
C LEU A 6 -6.24 -0.54 -8.11
N VAL A 7 -7.49 -0.97 -7.86
CA VAL A 7 -8.08 -2.16 -8.51
C VAL A 7 -8.16 -2.01 -10.03
N LEU A 8 -8.22 -0.78 -10.55
CA LEU A 8 -8.29 -0.50 -11.98
C LEU A 8 -6.90 -0.34 -12.63
N ASP A 9 -5.90 0.04 -11.85
CA ASP A 9 -4.60 0.50 -12.37
C ASP A 9 -3.41 -0.36 -11.93
N TYR A 10 -3.60 -1.36 -11.06
CA TYR A 10 -2.51 -2.11 -10.44
C TYR A 10 -1.61 -2.85 -11.45
N GLU A 11 -2.13 -3.24 -12.61
CA GLU A 11 -1.35 -3.90 -13.66
C GLU A 11 -0.22 -3.05 -14.25
N LYS A 12 -0.22 -1.73 -13.97
CA LYS A 12 0.86 -0.81 -14.36
C LYS A 12 2.07 -0.91 -13.42
N LEU A 13 1.94 -1.61 -12.29
CA LEU A 13 3.02 -1.82 -11.34
C LEU A 13 3.97 -2.93 -11.83
N ASP A 14 5.24 -2.79 -11.52
CA ASP A 14 6.28 -3.75 -11.85
C ASP A 14 6.32 -4.85 -10.77
N LYS A 15 5.94 -6.08 -11.14
CA LYS A 15 5.94 -7.23 -10.23
C LYS A 15 7.32 -7.61 -9.68
N SER A 16 8.41 -7.12 -10.26
CA SER A 16 9.77 -7.41 -9.78
C SER A 16 10.21 -6.55 -8.59
N GLN A 17 9.42 -5.53 -8.23
CA GLN A 17 9.75 -4.58 -7.17
C GLN A 17 8.86 -4.79 -5.94
N PRO A 18 9.43 -4.65 -4.72
CA PRO A 18 8.64 -4.63 -3.50
C PRO A 18 7.92 -3.29 -3.34
N TYR A 19 6.65 -3.32 -2.96
CA TYR A 19 5.86 -2.11 -2.71
C TYR A 19 5.44 -1.97 -1.24
N PHE A 20 5.70 -0.80 -0.67
CA PHE A 20 5.12 -0.41 0.61
C PHE A 20 3.81 0.34 0.37
N VAL A 21 2.73 -0.15 0.98
CA VAL A 21 1.40 0.45 0.86
C VAL A 21 1.03 1.11 2.17
N ILE A 22 0.68 2.39 2.11
CA ILE A 22 0.35 3.21 3.28
C ILE A 22 -0.96 3.95 3.07
N CYS A 23 -1.76 4.05 4.14
CA CYS A 23 -2.91 4.93 4.21
C CYS A 23 -2.86 5.73 5.53
N HIS A 24 -3.93 6.45 5.86
CA HIS A 24 -3.95 7.26 7.09
C HIS A 24 -3.72 6.44 8.36
N ALA A 25 -4.47 5.35 8.58
CA ALA A 25 -4.45 4.56 9.83
C ALA A 25 -4.08 3.08 9.64
N GLY A 26 -3.62 2.68 8.45
CA GLY A 26 -3.24 1.30 8.12
C GLY A 26 -4.37 0.38 7.62
N VAL A 27 -5.65 0.68 7.86
CA VAL A 27 -6.77 -0.22 7.51
C VAL A 27 -6.97 -0.37 5.99
N ARG A 28 -7.02 0.74 5.25
CA ARG A 28 -7.24 0.70 3.79
C ARG A 28 -6.05 0.08 3.05
N SER A 29 -4.84 0.36 3.53
CA SER A 29 -3.62 -0.19 2.96
C SER A 29 -3.49 -1.69 3.24
N ALA A 30 -3.99 -2.19 4.39
CA ALA A 30 -4.06 -3.62 4.64
C ALA A 30 -4.91 -4.35 3.59
N ASN A 31 -6.12 -3.85 3.32
CA ASN A 31 -6.99 -4.43 2.28
C ASN A 31 -6.35 -4.37 0.88
N ALA A 32 -5.64 -3.29 0.58
CA ALA A 32 -4.92 -3.14 -0.69
C ALA A 32 -3.75 -4.11 -0.82
N CYS A 33 -2.99 -4.34 0.26
CA CYS A 33 -1.94 -5.35 0.29
C CYS A 33 -2.49 -6.75 0.12
N GLU A 34 -3.62 -7.09 0.75
CA GLU A 34 -4.25 -8.40 0.57
C GLU A 34 -4.64 -8.65 -0.89
N PHE A 35 -5.27 -7.67 -1.53
CA PHE A 35 -5.57 -7.71 -2.96
C PHE A 35 -4.31 -7.89 -3.83
N LEU A 36 -3.30 -7.03 -3.66
CA LEU A 36 -2.08 -7.08 -4.48
C LEU A 36 -1.27 -8.37 -4.23
N SER A 37 -1.27 -8.90 -3.01
CA SER A 37 -0.62 -10.17 -2.69
C SER A 37 -1.29 -11.35 -3.40
N GLN A 38 -2.63 -11.36 -3.51
CA GLN A 38 -3.37 -12.36 -4.28
C GLN A 38 -3.04 -12.28 -5.79
N GLU A 39 -2.79 -11.08 -6.30
CA GLU A 39 -2.32 -10.84 -7.68
C GLU A 39 -0.83 -11.15 -7.89
N GLY A 40 -0.12 -11.58 -6.84
CA GLY A 40 1.27 -12.02 -6.89
C GLY A 40 2.32 -10.90 -6.82
N TYR A 41 1.96 -9.74 -6.27
CA TYR A 41 2.92 -8.67 -6.00
C TYR A 41 3.57 -8.84 -4.62
N ASP A 42 4.86 -8.47 -4.51
CA ASP A 42 5.54 -8.35 -3.23
C ASP A 42 5.13 -7.01 -2.58
N VAL A 43 4.31 -7.09 -1.53
CA VAL A 43 3.71 -5.92 -0.90
C VAL A 43 3.78 -5.99 0.62
N THR A 44 4.06 -4.85 1.24
CA THR A 44 4.10 -4.69 2.70
C THR A 44 3.20 -3.54 3.15
N ASN A 45 2.28 -3.84 4.07
CA ASN A 45 1.43 -2.82 4.68
C ASN A 45 2.19 -2.06 5.77
N VAL A 46 2.16 -0.73 5.72
CA VAL A 46 2.70 0.11 6.80
C VAL A 46 1.71 0.18 7.95
N MET A 47 2.00 -0.53 9.03
CA MET A 47 1.16 -0.59 10.24
C MET A 47 1.04 0.79 10.89
N GLY A 48 -0.17 1.11 11.38
CA GLY A 48 -0.49 2.43 11.95
C GLY A 48 -0.64 3.54 10.91
N GLY A 49 -0.27 3.30 9.65
CA GLY A 49 -0.37 4.25 8.56
C GLY A 49 0.46 5.51 8.81
N MET A 50 0.05 6.61 8.16
CA MET A 50 0.67 7.92 8.37
C MET A 50 0.51 8.42 9.81
N SER A 51 -0.54 8.02 10.52
CA SER A 51 -0.75 8.41 11.92
C SER A 51 0.29 7.87 12.90
N ALA A 52 1.03 6.82 12.53
CA ALA A 52 2.11 6.27 13.33
C ALA A 52 3.49 6.89 13.00
N TRP A 53 3.55 7.87 12.11
CA TRP A 53 4.79 8.57 11.80
C TRP A 53 5.14 9.53 12.94
N GLU A 54 6.24 9.24 13.65
CA GLU A 54 6.77 10.07 14.75
C GLU A 54 7.99 10.91 14.31
N GLY A 55 8.39 10.83 13.04
CA GLY A 55 9.51 11.61 12.51
C GLY A 55 9.14 13.07 12.28
N ASP A 56 10.16 13.90 12.07
CA ASP A 56 9.96 15.32 11.78
C ASP A 56 9.07 15.53 10.55
N VAL A 57 8.05 16.39 10.70
CA VAL A 57 7.27 16.93 9.59
C VAL A 57 7.91 18.27 9.25
N VAL A 58 8.74 18.26 8.21
CA VAL A 58 9.39 19.46 7.65
C VAL A 58 8.47 20.20 6.69
#